data_AF-A0A0A8EXR6-F1
#
_entry.id   AF-A0A0A8EXR6-F1
#
_cell.length_a   1.000
_cell.length_b   1.000
_cell.length_c   1.000
_cell.angle_alpha   90.00
_cell.angle_beta   90.00
_cell.angle_gamma   90.00
#
_symmetry.space_group_name_H-M   'P 1'
#
loop_
_entity.id
_entity.type
_entity.pdbx_description
1 polymer ?
#
loop_
_entity_poly.entity_id
_entity_poly.type
_entity_poly.pdbx_seq_one_letter_code
_entity_poly.pdbx_strand_id
1 'polypeptide(L)'
;MHSPAAQRPSRHGRRGRDKAGTRSQATVPATYYTAHRDLIQALASSLYDELATTLAAARDRHPASDPGRQLDEVCRELRRWALAHPQEFGLLFAKPLTDADTAPGAAAHDPSWRFGGVVLDLMVQLWHHGNIKPPADLDPAWTVQLEEVREHLSGTPVPLEVIYVFVSCWARLYGAVAVEVFGHLDFALTDPAPLFDHTVRDILTALGEPRTAPR
;
A
#
# COMPACT_ATOMS: atom_id res chain seq x y z
N MET A 1 -53.44 -39.74 -69.55
CA MET A 1 -54.71 -40.39 -69.20
C MET A 1 -54.59 -40.92 -67.77
N HIS A 2 -55.66 -40.73 -66.98
CA HIS A 2 -55.90 -41.14 -65.59
C HIS A 2 -55.33 -40.29 -64.43
N SER A 3 -56.21 -39.40 -63.94
CA SER A 3 -56.38 -38.96 -62.53
C SER A 3 -57.40 -39.92 -61.86
N PRO A 4 -57.84 -39.84 -60.56
CA PRO A 4 -57.46 -38.95 -59.44
C PRO A 4 -57.44 -39.60 -58.01
N ALA A 5 -57.22 -38.75 -57.00
CA ALA A 5 -57.89 -38.66 -55.68
C ALA A 5 -57.43 -39.44 -54.42
N ALA A 6 -56.98 -38.64 -53.44
CA ALA A 6 -57.40 -38.53 -52.03
C ALA A 6 -57.02 -39.60 -50.97
N GLN A 7 -56.19 -39.19 -49.99
CA GLN A 7 -56.60 -38.98 -48.58
C GLN A 7 -55.47 -38.48 -47.66
N ARG A 8 -55.75 -37.38 -46.94
CA ARG A 8 -55.16 -36.97 -45.63
C ARG A 8 -56.13 -37.45 -44.52
N PRO A 9 -55.82 -37.47 -43.20
CA PRO A 9 -54.75 -36.78 -42.45
C PRO A 9 -53.98 -37.70 -41.44
N SER A 10 -52.88 -37.29 -40.78
CA SER A 10 -52.95 -36.78 -39.39
C SER A 10 -51.56 -36.42 -38.83
N ARG A 11 -51.52 -35.23 -38.22
CA ARG A 11 -50.66 -34.70 -37.14
C ARG A 11 -49.35 -35.43 -36.81
N HIS A 12 -48.23 -34.83 -37.20
CA HIS A 12 -46.93 -34.96 -36.53
C HIS A 12 -46.76 -33.82 -35.53
N GLY A 13 -46.68 -34.14 -34.24
CA GLY A 13 -46.32 -33.23 -33.15
C GLY A 13 -45.32 -33.91 -32.23
N ARG A 14 -44.09 -33.38 -32.20
CA ARG A 14 -42.87 -33.93 -31.61
C ARG A 14 -42.98 -34.27 -30.11
N ARG A 15 -42.34 -35.38 -29.75
CA ARG A 15 -41.75 -35.66 -28.42
C ARG A 15 -40.62 -34.68 -28.12
N GLY A 16 -40.54 -34.20 -26.87
CA GLY A 16 -39.43 -33.40 -26.35
C GLY A 16 -39.48 -33.27 -24.83
N ARG A 17 -38.88 -34.27 -24.16
CA ARG A 17 -38.17 -34.18 -22.87
C ARG A 17 -37.13 -33.01 -22.97
N ASP A 18 -36.79 -32.18 -21.99
CA ASP A 18 -36.45 -32.39 -20.59
C ASP A 18 -36.57 -31.07 -19.79
N LYS A 19 -36.84 -31.18 -18.49
CA LYS A 19 -36.86 -30.06 -17.54
C LYS A 19 -35.43 -29.53 -17.33
N ALA A 20 -35.13 -28.35 -17.88
CA ALA A 20 -33.94 -27.59 -17.52
C ALA A 20 -34.11 -27.04 -16.10
N GLY A 21 -33.34 -27.58 -15.16
CA GLY A 21 -33.13 -26.99 -13.84
C GLY A 21 -32.30 -25.72 -14.02
N THR A 22 -32.95 -24.56 -14.01
CA THR A 22 -32.28 -23.27 -13.95
C THR A 22 -31.64 -23.15 -12.56
N ARG A 23 -30.33 -23.42 -12.47
CA ARG A 23 -29.53 -22.97 -11.32
C ARG A 23 -29.65 -21.45 -11.27
N SER A 24 -30.42 -20.95 -10.31
CA SER A 24 -30.47 -19.54 -9.99
C SER A 24 -29.08 -19.16 -9.45
N GLN A 25 -28.25 -18.53 -10.29
CA GLN A 25 -27.10 -17.79 -9.80
C GLN A 25 -27.67 -16.61 -9.02
N ALA A 26 -27.55 -16.66 -7.68
CA ALA A 26 -27.89 -15.53 -6.84
C ALA A 26 -26.90 -14.40 -7.14
N THR A 27 -27.30 -13.47 -7.99
CA THR A 27 -26.56 -12.22 -8.22
C THR A 27 -26.73 -11.36 -6.97
N VAL A 28 -25.64 -11.13 -6.24
CA VAL A 28 -25.65 -10.23 -5.08
C VAL A 28 -25.94 -8.80 -5.58
N PRO A 29 -26.83 -8.03 -4.95
CA PRO A 29 -27.21 -6.70 -5.44
C PRO A 29 -26.03 -5.72 -5.48
N ALA A 30 -25.95 -4.88 -6.51
CA ALA A 30 -24.91 -3.85 -6.64
C ALA A 30 -24.84 -2.91 -5.42
N THR A 31 -25.98 -2.65 -4.76
CA THR A 31 -26.06 -1.83 -3.54
C THR A 31 -25.34 -2.45 -2.34
N TYR A 32 -25.30 -3.77 -2.23
CA TYR A 32 -24.53 -4.46 -1.19
C TYR A 32 -23.02 -4.27 -1.40
N TYR A 33 -22.56 -4.34 -2.65
CA TYR A 33 -21.16 -4.11 -3.00
C TYR A 33 -20.73 -2.66 -2.74
N THR A 34 -21.59 -1.68 -3.02
CA THR A 34 -21.32 -0.27 -2.69
C THR A 34 -21.19 -0.07 -1.17
N ALA A 35 -22.15 -0.54 -0.38
CA ALA A 35 -22.08 -0.42 1.08
C ALA A 35 -20.88 -1.14 1.70
N HIS A 36 -20.48 -2.28 1.14
CA HIS A 36 -19.29 -3.02 1.57
C HIS A 36 -18.00 -2.27 1.23
N ARG A 37 -17.91 -1.68 0.03
CA ARG A 37 -16.77 -0.84 -0.38
C ARG A 37 -16.65 0.39 0.52
N ASP A 38 -17.76 1.08 0.76
CA ASP A 38 -17.78 2.29 1.59
C ASP A 38 -17.32 1.98 3.02
N LEU A 39 -17.72 0.83 3.56
CA LEU A 39 -17.27 0.35 4.88
C LEU A 39 -15.77 0.07 4.90
N ILE A 40 -15.24 -0.63 3.90
CA ILE A 40 -13.79 -0.90 3.78
C ILE A 40 -13.01 0.41 3.67
N GLN A 41 -13.52 1.37 2.89
CA GLN A 41 -12.88 2.67 2.71
C GLN A 41 -12.87 3.47 4.01
N ALA A 42 -13.98 3.50 4.75
CA ALA A 42 -14.07 4.17 6.05
C ALA A 42 -13.11 3.53 7.06
N LEU A 43 -13.04 2.19 7.10
CA LEU A 43 -12.13 1.46 7.97
C LEU A 43 -10.66 1.74 7.62
N ALA A 44 -10.28 1.64 6.35
CA ALA A 44 -8.92 1.94 5.90
C ALA A 44 -8.51 3.37 6.23
N SER A 45 -9.42 4.33 6.03
CA SER A 45 -9.17 5.75 6.38
C SER A 45 -8.94 5.93 7.87
N SER A 46 -9.76 5.29 8.72
CA SER A 46 -9.58 5.33 10.17
C SER A 46 -8.25 4.71 10.62
N LEU A 47 -7.84 3.60 9.99
CA LEU A 47 -6.58 2.93 10.29
C LEU A 47 -5.36 3.78 9.87
N TYR A 48 -5.44 4.45 8.71
CA TYR A 48 -4.39 5.39 8.31
C TYR A 48 -4.25 6.56 9.30
N ASP A 49 -5.34 7.12 9.81
CA ASP A 49 -5.30 8.21 10.78
C ASP A 49 -4.75 7.76 12.14
N GLU A 50 -5.15 6.58 12.62
CA GLU A 50 -4.61 5.97 13.84
C GLU A 50 -3.10 5.71 13.71
N LEU A 51 -2.68 5.11 12.60
CA LEU A 51 -1.27 4.82 12.34
C LEU A 51 -0.48 6.13 12.23
N ALA A 52 -0.95 7.11 11.47
CA ALA A 52 -0.30 8.43 11.35
C ALA A 52 -0.15 9.11 12.72
N THR A 53 -1.18 9.06 13.56
CA THR A 53 -1.15 9.60 14.93
C THR A 53 -0.11 8.89 15.78
N THR A 54 -0.05 7.56 15.69
CA THR A 54 0.91 6.74 16.43
C THR A 54 2.34 7.04 16.02
N LEU A 55 2.61 7.16 14.71
CA LEU A 55 3.94 7.53 14.19
C LEU A 55 4.32 8.96 14.55
N ALA A 56 3.40 9.92 14.47
CA ALA A 56 3.65 11.30 14.87
C ALA A 56 3.99 11.40 16.37
N ALA A 57 3.27 10.67 17.22
CA ALA A 57 3.58 10.61 18.65
C ALA A 57 4.98 10.02 18.92
N ALA A 58 5.41 9.02 18.14
CA ALA A 58 6.75 8.45 18.23
C ALA A 58 7.84 9.44 17.81
N ARG A 59 7.64 10.14 16.68
CA ARG A 59 8.49 11.25 16.22
C ARG A 59 8.68 12.30 17.32
N ASP A 60 7.58 12.71 17.96
CA ASP A 60 7.57 13.80 18.93
C ASP A 60 8.22 13.45 20.28
N ARG A 61 8.62 12.18 20.51
CA ARG A 61 9.46 11.77 21.66
C ARG A 61 10.91 12.27 21.54
N HIS A 62 11.30 12.74 20.36
CA HIS A 62 12.66 13.21 20.09
C HIS A 62 12.67 14.66 19.59
N PRO A 63 13.72 15.44 19.91
CA PRO A 63 13.83 16.83 19.48
C PRO A 63 13.81 16.96 17.95
N ALA A 64 13.17 18.02 17.44
CA ALA A 64 13.16 18.34 16.01
C ALA A 64 14.55 18.64 15.42
N SER A 65 15.56 18.87 16.26
CA SER A 65 16.96 19.01 15.84
C SER A 65 17.65 17.69 15.51
N ASP A 66 16.97 16.55 15.70
CA ASP A 66 17.51 15.19 15.51
C ASP A 66 16.56 14.33 14.66
N PRO A 67 16.35 14.67 13.37
CA PRO A 67 15.45 13.96 12.48
C PRO A 67 15.87 12.50 12.22
N GLY A 68 17.18 12.19 12.34
CA GLY A 68 17.69 10.81 12.24
C GLY A 68 17.13 9.93 13.37
N ARG A 69 17.16 10.43 14.61
CA ARG A 69 16.58 9.73 15.75
C ARG A 69 15.06 9.69 15.70
N GLN A 70 14.42 10.75 15.23
CA GLN A 70 12.97 10.75 15.00
C GLN A 70 12.57 9.66 13.98
N LEU A 71 13.32 9.51 12.89
CA LEU A 71 13.05 8.50 11.88
C LEU A 71 13.29 7.07 12.39
N ASP A 72 14.37 6.82 13.16
CA ASP A 72 14.59 5.52 13.82
C ASP A 72 13.38 5.12 14.68
N GLU A 73 12.91 6.04 15.53
CA GLU A 73 11.78 5.77 16.43
C GLU A 73 10.47 5.58 15.67
N VAL A 74 10.23 6.34 14.60
CA VAL A 74 9.08 6.14 13.70
C VAL A 74 9.12 4.78 13.02
N CYS A 75 10.28 4.32 12.54
CA CYS A 75 10.42 2.99 11.93
C CYS A 75 10.09 1.89 12.96
N ARG A 76 10.61 2.01 14.19
CA ARG A 76 10.34 1.07 15.28
C ARG A 76 8.87 1.05 15.67
N GLU A 77 8.22 2.22 15.71
CA GLU A 77 6.80 2.33 16.00
C GLU A 77 5.95 1.70 14.90
N LEU A 78 6.29 1.91 13.62
CA LEU A 78 5.60 1.25 12.51
C LEU A 78 5.63 -0.27 12.65
N ARG A 79 6.82 -0.84 12.93
CA ARG A 79 6.95 -2.29 13.18
C ARG A 79 6.12 -2.73 14.39
N ARG A 80 6.18 -1.99 15.49
CA ARG A 80 5.45 -2.32 16.73
C ARG A 80 3.95 -2.35 16.51
N TRP A 81 3.40 -1.33 15.85
CA TRP A 81 1.99 -1.26 15.50
C TRP A 81 1.60 -2.41 14.56
N ALA A 82 2.38 -2.65 13.50
CA ALA A 82 2.06 -3.70 12.53
C ALA A 82 2.07 -5.12 13.12
N LEU A 83 2.97 -5.41 14.07
CA LEU A 83 3.00 -6.69 14.79
C LEU A 83 1.85 -6.83 15.81
N ALA A 84 1.40 -5.72 16.39
CA ALA A 84 0.25 -5.71 17.30
C ALA A 84 -1.10 -5.82 16.55
N HIS A 85 -1.13 -5.38 15.29
CA HIS A 85 -2.32 -5.24 14.45
C HIS A 85 -2.14 -5.91 13.07
N PRO A 86 -1.85 -7.23 12.98
CA PRO A 86 -1.50 -7.89 11.73
C PRO A 86 -2.65 -7.93 10.71
N GLN A 87 -3.91 -7.96 11.16
CA GLN A 87 -5.08 -7.98 10.27
C GLN A 87 -5.32 -6.60 9.65
N GLU A 88 -5.22 -5.56 10.47
CA GLU A 88 -5.34 -4.15 10.10
C GLU A 88 -4.18 -3.75 9.18
N PHE A 89 -2.96 -4.16 9.51
CA PHE A 89 -1.80 -3.99 8.63
C PHE A 89 -2.01 -4.73 7.30
N GLY A 90 -2.53 -5.96 7.32
CA GLY A 90 -2.90 -6.70 6.12
C GLY A 90 -3.91 -5.96 5.24
N LEU A 91 -4.91 -5.34 5.86
CA LEU A 91 -5.88 -4.51 5.14
C LEU A 91 -5.20 -3.31 4.48
N LEU A 92 -4.37 -2.54 5.21
CA LEU A 92 -3.65 -1.40 4.63
C LEU A 92 -2.65 -1.83 3.54
N PHE A 93 -1.96 -2.94 3.75
CA PHE A 93 -0.99 -3.52 2.81
C PHE A 93 -1.65 -3.95 1.49
N ALA A 94 -2.88 -4.44 1.52
CA ALA A 94 -3.64 -4.79 0.32
C ALA A 94 -4.04 -3.58 -0.54
N LYS A 95 -3.77 -2.34 -0.08
CA LYS A 95 -4.12 -1.08 -0.76
C LYS A 95 -5.59 -1.08 -1.24
N PRO A 96 -6.58 -1.16 -0.33
CA PRO A 96 -7.99 -1.28 -0.67
C PRO A 96 -8.57 0.03 -1.23
N LEU A 97 -7.87 1.14 -1.02
CA LEU A 97 -8.19 2.45 -1.57
C LEU A 97 -7.52 2.60 -2.93
N THR A 98 -8.33 2.88 -3.95
CA THR A 98 -7.82 3.20 -5.27
C THR A 98 -7.25 4.63 -5.29
N ASP A 99 -6.44 4.95 -6.30
CA ASP A 99 -5.90 6.30 -6.45
C ASP A 99 -7.02 7.36 -6.60
N ALA A 100 -8.18 6.96 -7.14
CA ALA A 100 -9.38 7.79 -7.21
C ALA A 100 -10.01 8.03 -5.83
N ASP A 101 -9.94 7.06 -4.91
CA ASP A 101 -10.48 7.20 -3.55
C ASP A 101 -9.61 8.12 -2.68
N THR A 102 -8.34 8.31 -3.06
CA THR A 102 -7.35 9.16 -2.38
C THR A 102 -7.04 10.45 -3.15
N ALA A 103 -7.81 10.80 -4.18
CA ALA A 103 -7.62 12.03 -4.94
C ALA A 103 -7.94 13.28 -4.09
N PRO A 104 -7.35 14.46 -4.39
CA PRO A 104 -7.65 15.69 -3.65
C PRO A 104 -9.15 15.96 -3.55
N GLY A 105 -9.64 16.17 -2.33
CA GLY A 105 -11.06 16.38 -2.03
C GLY A 105 -11.88 15.10 -1.77
N ALA A 106 -11.29 13.91 -1.90
CA ALA A 106 -11.91 12.66 -1.49
C ALA A 106 -11.76 12.42 0.03
N ALA A 107 -12.72 11.72 0.64
CA ALA A 107 -12.75 11.52 2.10
C ALA A 107 -11.52 10.77 2.66
N ALA A 108 -10.88 9.93 1.84
CA ALA A 108 -9.70 9.16 2.24
C ALA A 108 -8.37 9.84 1.85
N HIS A 109 -8.41 11.03 1.24
CA HIS A 109 -7.20 11.76 0.84
C HIS A 109 -6.30 12.08 2.04
N ASP A 110 -6.84 12.81 3.02
CA ASP A 110 -6.04 13.32 4.13
C ASP A 110 -5.44 12.20 5.00
N PRO A 111 -6.18 11.14 5.40
CA PRO A 111 -5.60 10.09 6.24
C PRO A 111 -4.46 9.33 5.58
N SER A 112 -4.64 8.90 4.32
CA SER A 112 -3.60 8.17 3.57
C SER A 112 -2.35 9.02 3.35
N TRP A 113 -2.53 10.32 3.09
CA TRP A 113 -1.42 11.26 2.96
C TRP A 113 -0.70 11.53 4.27
N ARG A 114 -1.42 11.66 5.39
CA ARG A 114 -0.83 11.89 6.71
C ARG A 114 0.11 10.77 7.12
N PHE A 115 -0.26 9.51 6.85
CA PHE A 115 0.59 8.36 7.15
C PHE A 115 1.93 8.43 6.40
N GLY A 116 1.91 8.60 5.07
CA GLY A 116 3.13 8.72 4.27
C GLY A 116 3.92 9.99 4.60
N GLY A 117 3.21 11.07 4.93
CA GLY A 117 3.77 12.38 5.26
C GLY A 117 4.72 12.36 6.46
N VAL A 118 4.40 11.61 7.52
CA VAL A 118 5.28 11.57 8.73
C VAL A 118 6.69 11.11 8.39
N VAL A 119 6.83 10.06 7.58
CA VAL A 119 8.15 9.51 7.19
C VAL A 119 8.80 10.38 6.12
N LEU A 120 8.02 10.84 5.14
CA LEU A 120 8.51 11.67 4.06
C LEU A 120 9.04 13.02 4.55
N ASP A 121 8.35 13.68 5.48
CA ASP A 121 8.78 14.95 6.07
C ASP A 121 10.14 14.82 6.77
N LEU A 122 10.39 13.68 7.43
CA LEU A 122 11.69 13.37 8.04
C LEU A 122 12.77 13.12 6.99
N MET A 123 12.45 12.42 5.91
CA MET A 123 13.38 12.22 4.79
C MET A 123 13.76 13.55 4.12
N VAL A 124 12.82 14.47 3.95
CA VAL A 124 13.06 15.82 3.43
C VAL A 124 13.95 16.63 4.38
N GLN A 125 13.71 16.56 5.69
CA GLN A 125 14.58 17.21 6.69
C GLN A 125 16.02 16.67 6.63
N LEU A 126 16.18 15.34 6.53
CA LEU A 126 17.49 14.71 6.38
C LEU A 126 18.19 15.10 5.06
N TRP A 127 17.43 15.24 3.98
CA TRP A 127 17.97 15.76 2.73
C TRP A 127 18.49 17.19 2.88
N HIS A 128 17.78 18.06 3.60
CA HIS A 128 18.24 19.42 3.87
C HIS A 128 19.54 19.49 4.71
N HIS A 129 19.87 18.43 5.47
CA HIS A 129 21.18 18.34 6.14
C HIS A 129 22.34 18.08 5.16
N GLY A 130 22.06 17.66 3.93
CA GLY A 130 23.04 17.61 2.84
C GLY A 130 23.97 16.39 2.82
N ASN A 131 23.71 15.38 3.64
CA ASN A 131 24.58 14.20 3.75
C ASN A 131 24.15 13.01 2.89
N ILE A 132 23.00 13.09 2.21
CA ILE A 132 22.53 12.05 1.30
C ILE A 132 23.48 11.96 0.11
N LYS A 133 23.93 10.74 -0.20
CA LYS A 133 24.76 10.44 -1.38
C LYS A 133 23.91 9.67 -2.39
N PRO A 134 23.12 10.37 -3.22
CA PRO A 134 22.29 9.70 -4.22
C PRO A 134 23.17 9.06 -5.32
N PRO A 135 22.63 8.11 -6.09
CA PRO A 135 23.35 7.57 -7.25
C PRO A 135 23.73 8.68 -8.22
N ALA A 136 24.97 8.65 -8.73
CA ALA A 136 25.48 9.68 -9.64
C ALA A 136 24.81 9.64 -11.03
N ASP A 137 24.48 8.44 -11.49
CA ASP A 137 23.84 8.20 -12.78
C ASP A 137 22.56 7.40 -12.55
N LEU A 138 21.42 8.09 -12.54
CA LEU A 138 20.11 7.44 -12.49
C LEU A 138 19.72 6.97 -13.89
N ASP A 139 19.29 5.71 -14.02
CA ASP A 139 18.80 5.17 -15.28
C ASP A 139 17.63 6.04 -15.79
N PRO A 140 17.67 6.53 -17.05
CA PRO A 140 16.60 7.32 -17.65
C PRO A 140 15.20 6.69 -17.56
N ALA A 141 15.10 5.36 -17.39
CA ALA A 141 13.85 4.66 -17.16
C ALA A 141 13.10 5.14 -15.90
N TRP A 142 13.80 5.71 -14.92
CA TRP A 142 13.22 6.24 -13.68
C TRP A 142 12.69 7.67 -13.82
N THR A 143 13.20 8.44 -14.78
CA THR A 143 12.97 9.89 -14.86
C THR A 143 11.48 10.24 -14.89
N VAL A 144 10.70 9.59 -15.76
CA VAL A 144 9.26 9.87 -15.88
C VAL A 144 8.50 9.54 -14.59
N GLN A 145 8.80 8.38 -13.98
CA GLN A 145 8.11 7.93 -12.77
C GLN A 145 8.42 8.81 -11.56
N LEU A 146 9.68 9.24 -11.43
CA LEU A 146 10.10 10.07 -10.30
C LEU A 146 9.66 11.53 -10.46
N GLU A 147 9.42 12.00 -11.69
CA GLU A 147 8.83 13.31 -11.94
C GLU A 147 7.41 13.40 -11.37
N GLU A 148 6.59 12.38 -11.59
CA GLU A 148 5.24 12.30 -11.02
C GLU A 148 5.32 12.33 -9.49
N VAL A 149 6.25 11.58 -8.88
CA VAL A 149 6.45 11.63 -7.42
C VAL A 149 6.88 13.03 -6.97
N ARG A 150 7.74 13.71 -7.73
CA ARG A 150 8.19 15.07 -7.42
C ARG A 150 7.06 16.08 -7.39
N GLU A 151 6.09 15.97 -8.29
CA GLU A 151 4.90 16.85 -8.31
C GLU A 151 4.04 16.72 -7.05
N HIS A 152 4.08 15.55 -6.42
CA HIS A 152 3.40 15.28 -5.16
C HIS A 152 4.18 15.81 -3.92
N LEU A 153 5.48 16.05 -4.06
CA LEU A 153 6.30 16.66 -3.00
C LEU A 153 6.06 18.18 -2.98
N SER A 154 5.27 18.64 -2.02
CA SER A 154 5.08 20.07 -1.79
C SER A 154 6.39 20.73 -1.31
N GLY A 155 6.80 21.84 -1.91
CA GLY A 155 7.91 22.66 -1.41
C GLY A 155 9.13 22.72 -2.35
N THR A 156 10.32 22.52 -1.79
CA THR A 156 11.59 22.65 -2.55
C THR A 156 11.74 21.52 -3.56
N PRO A 157 12.12 21.80 -4.82
CA PRO A 157 12.34 20.76 -5.83
C PRO A 157 13.42 19.77 -5.40
N VAL A 158 13.01 18.58 -4.96
CA VAL A 158 13.92 17.50 -4.58
C VAL A 158 14.54 16.91 -5.87
N PRO A 159 15.87 16.73 -5.94
CA PRO A 159 16.52 16.07 -7.08
C PRO A 159 15.98 14.64 -7.28
N LEU A 160 15.84 14.20 -8.53
CA LEU A 160 15.25 12.89 -8.84
C LEU A 160 16.03 11.74 -8.21
N GLU A 161 17.34 11.87 -8.14
CA GLU A 161 18.24 10.87 -7.55
C GLU A 161 18.04 10.77 -6.04
N VAL A 162 17.59 11.84 -5.37
CA VAL A 162 17.20 11.83 -3.95
C VAL A 162 15.81 11.21 -3.78
N ILE A 163 14.86 11.53 -4.66
CA ILE A 163 13.52 10.90 -4.66
C ILE A 163 13.66 9.38 -4.84
N TYR A 164 14.58 8.93 -5.71
CA TYR A 164 14.92 7.51 -5.84
C TYR A 164 15.35 6.88 -4.51
N VAL A 165 16.19 7.58 -3.74
CA VAL A 165 16.62 7.13 -2.40
C VAL A 165 15.42 7.05 -1.45
N PHE A 166 14.52 8.04 -1.47
CA PHE A 166 13.31 8.03 -0.63
C PHE A 166 12.41 6.83 -0.92
N VAL A 167 12.07 6.61 -2.20
CA VAL A 167 11.24 5.48 -2.64
C VAL A 167 11.90 4.15 -2.29
N SER A 168 13.22 4.04 -2.49
CA SER A 168 13.98 2.83 -2.14
C SER A 168 13.97 2.55 -0.63
N CYS A 169 14.15 3.58 0.19
CA CYS A 169 14.11 3.45 1.64
C CYS A 169 12.70 3.06 2.14
N TRP A 170 11.67 3.70 1.57
CA TRP A 170 10.28 3.37 1.88
C TRP A 170 9.95 1.91 1.55
N ALA A 171 10.30 1.45 0.34
CA ALA A 171 10.08 0.08 -0.09
C ALA A 171 10.81 -0.93 0.80
N ARG A 172 12.05 -0.64 1.21
CA ARG A 172 12.82 -1.48 2.13
C ARG A 172 12.20 -1.56 3.52
N LEU A 173 11.77 -0.43 4.08
CA LEU A 173 11.11 -0.39 5.40
C LEU A 173 9.81 -1.19 5.38
N TYR A 174 8.92 -0.85 4.44
CA TYR A 174 7.59 -1.45 4.35
C TYR A 174 7.67 -2.94 4.02
N GLY A 175 8.61 -3.33 3.14
CA GLY A 175 8.92 -4.72 2.84
C GLY A 175 9.43 -5.48 4.05
N ALA A 176 10.37 -4.93 4.82
CA ALA A 176 10.92 -5.57 6.03
C ALA A 176 9.83 -5.82 7.10
N VAL A 177 8.94 -4.85 7.31
CA VAL A 177 7.79 -5.02 8.21
C VAL A 177 6.83 -6.08 7.68
N ALA A 178 6.50 -6.04 6.39
CA ALA A 178 5.55 -6.99 5.80
C ALA A 178 6.02 -8.43 5.84
N VAL A 179 7.28 -8.71 5.47
CA VAL A 179 7.82 -10.08 5.50
C VAL A 179 7.83 -10.66 6.91
N GLU A 180 8.00 -9.81 7.93
CA GLU A 180 7.92 -10.22 9.33
C GLU A 180 6.47 -10.47 9.75
N VAL A 181 5.57 -9.49 9.56
CA VAL A 181 4.17 -9.56 9.98
C VAL A 181 3.43 -10.75 9.36
N PHE A 182 3.74 -11.10 8.12
CA PHE A 182 3.11 -12.22 7.42
C PHE A 182 3.83 -13.57 7.61
N GLY A 183 4.82 -13.66 8.52
CA GLY A 183 5.49 -14.91 8.88
C GLY A 183 6.42 -15.47 7.80
N HIS A 184 6.83 -14.65 6.83
CA HIS A 184 7.74 -15.09 5.76
C HIS A 184 9.19 -15.29 6.24
N LEU A 185 9.51 -14.92 7.48
CA LEU A 185 10.83 -15.12 8.08
C LEU A 185 10.91 -16.34 9.01
N ASP A 186 9.79 -16.99 9.33
CA ASP A 186 9.69 -18.07 10.33
C ASP A 186 10.58 -19.29 10.01
N PHE A 187 10.90 -19.49 8.72
CA PHE A 187 11.78 -20.58 8.29
C PHE A 187 13.26 -20.34 8.63
N ALA A 188 13.65 -19.08 8.87
CA ALA A 188 15.04 -18.67 9.02
C ALA A 188 15.37 -18.08 10.40
N LEU A 189 14.42 -17.36 11.02
CA LEU A 189 14.67 -16.55 12.20
C LEU A 189 13.65 -16.86 13.30
N THR A 190 14.12 -17.11 14.52
CA THR A 190 13.27 -17.19 15.71
C THR A 190 12.99 -15.81 16.34
N ASP A 191 13.84 -14.83 16.04
CA ASP A 191 13.67 -13.42 16.40
C ASP A 191 14.11 -12.54 15.22
N PRO A 192 13.16 -11.91 14.50
CA PRO A 192 13.47 -11.01 13.39
C PRO A 192 13.99 -9.62 13.81
N ALA A 193 13.95 -9.25 15.09
CA ALA A 193 14.29 -7.91 15.54
C ALA A 193 15.71 -7.44 15.13
N PRO A 194 16.77 -8.26 15.23
CA PRO A 194 18.11 -7.84 14.82
C PRO A 194 18.22 -7.54 13.31
N LEU A 195 17.47 -8.27 12.47
CA LEU A 195 17.42 -8.02 11.02
C LEU A 195 16.72 -6.69 10.72
N PHE A 196 15.62 -6.41 11.43
CA PHE A 196 14.93 -5.13 11.32
C PHE A 196 15.83 -3.96 11.75
N ASP A 197 16.53 -4.09 12.88
CA ASP A 197 17.47 -3.07 13.37
C ASP A 197 18.63 -2.82 12.40
N HIS A 198 19.10 -3.86 11.72
CA HIS A 198 20.08 -3.71 10.65
C HIS A 198 19.49 -2.95 9.45
N THR A 199 18.27 -3.31 9.02
CA THR A 199 17.57 -2.65 7.92
C THR A 199 17.34 -1.16 8.17
N VAL A 200 16.90 -0.78 9.38
CA VAL A 200 16.70 0.63 9.76
C VAL A 200 18.02 1.40 9.75
N ARG A 201 19.12 0.81 10.26
CA ARG A 201 20.46 1.44 10.20
C ARG A 201 20.93 1.69 8.77
N ASP A 202 20.67 0.76 7.85
CA ASP A 202 21.01 0.95 6.45
C ASP A 202 20.18 2.03 5.78
N ILE A 203 18.88 2.12 6.13
CA ILE A 203 17.99 3.19 5.67
C ILE A 203 18.50 4.55 6.15
N LEU A 204 18.81 4.69 7.45
CA LEU A 204 19.37 5.91 8.03
C LEU A 204 20.69 6.29 7.35
N THR A 205 21.57 5.31 7.11
CA THR A 205 22.84 5.53 6.39
C THR A 205 22.60 6.03 4.97
N ALA A 206 21.64 5.45 4.25
CA ALA A 206 21.28 5.90 2.91
C ALA A 206 20.71 7.33 2.90
N LEU A 207 20.04 7.72 3.98
CA LEU A 207 19.51 9.07 4.20
C LEU A 207 20.53 10.03 4.84
N GLY A 208 21.82 9.67 4.85
CA GLY A 208 22.91 10.57 5.22
C GLY A 208 23.22 10.61 6.72
N GLU A 209 22.58 9.79 7.54
CA GLU A 209 22.95 9.65 8.95
C GLU A 209 24.26 8.86 9.09
N PRO A 210 25.15 9.26 10.01
CA PRO A 210 26.38 8.54 10.23
C PRO A 210 26.08 7.14 10.78
N ARG A 211 26.87 6.15 10.34
CA ARG A 211 26.80 4.80 10.90
C ARG A 211 27.35 4.83 12.33
N THR A 212 26.48 5.04 13.31
CA THR A 212 26.83 4.85 14.72
C THR A 212 26.96 3.36 15.04
N ALA A 213 28.01 3.00 15.79
CA ALA A 213 28.19 1.66 16.31
C ALA A 213 26.98 1.25 17.17
N PRO A 214 26.61 -0.05 17.23
CA PRO A 214 25.55 -0.50 18.12
C PRO A 214 25.87 -0.09 19.57
N ARG A 215 24.88 0.50 20.25
CA ARG A 215 24.91 0.69 21.70
C ARG A 215 24.62 -0.61 22.42
#